data_AF-A0A1C6D3Y7-F1
#
_entry.id   AF-A0A1C6D3Y7-F1
#
_cell.length_a   1.000
_cell.length_b   1.000
_cell.length_c   1.000
_cell.angle_alpha   90.00
_cell.angle_beta   90.00
_cell.angle_gamma   90.00
#
_symmetry.space_group_name_H-M   'P 1'
#
loop_
_entity.id
_entity.type
_entity.pdbx_description
1 polymer ?
#
loop_
_entity_poly.entity_id
_entity_poly.type
_entity_poly.pdbx_seq_one_letter_code
_entity_poly.pdbx_strand_id
1 'polypeptide(L)'
;MATVSATIKIDESLKKDSQKLFAAMGLTLSSAITIFLSQAVREQGLPFKPTLRTNSHPLSDELLSIIKEAHEGINMSNSFDTVDELMRDLDA
;
A
#
# COMPACT_ATOMS: atom_id res chain seq x y z
N MET A 1 -11.20 -25.56 12.19
CA MET A 1 -9.78 -25.33 12.53
C MET A 1 -9.69 -25.07 14.03
N ALA A 2 -8.63 -25.53 14.70
CA ALA A 2 -8.45 -25.27 16.13
C ALA A 2 -8.10 -23.79 16.36
N THR A 3 -8.77 -23.15 17.30
CA THR A 3 -8.48 -21.77 17.71
C THR A 3 -7.47 -21.76 18.85
N VAL A 4 -6.46 -20.89 18.76
CA VAL A 4 -5.45 -20.70 19.81
C VAL A 4 -5.54 -19.26 20.32
N SER A 5 -5.47 -19.07 21.63
CA SER A 5 -5.46 -17.74 22.26
C SER A 5 -4.08 -17.09 22.16
N ALA A 6 -4.04 -15.80 21.81
CA ALA A 6 -2.82 -14.99 21.82
C ALA A 6 -2.97 -13.79 22.77
N THR A 7 -1.92 -13.51 23.55
CA THR A 7 -1.86 -12.32 24.43
C THR A 7 -0.95 -11.29 23.78
N ILE A 8 -1.49 -10.11 23.49
CA ILE A 8 -0.75 -9.00 22.85
C ILE A 8 -0.68 -7.84 23.84
N LYS A 9 0.52 -7.33 24.09
CA LYS A 9 0.74 -6.10 24.85
C LYS A 9 0.56 -4.91 23.91
N ILE A 10 -0.35 -4.02 24.25
CA ILE A 10 -0.61 -2.77 23.51
C ILE A 10 -0.80 -1.64 24.51
N ASP A 11 -0.50 -0.43 24.07
CA ASP A 11 -0.80 0.77 24.85
C ASP A 11 -2.32 0.91 25.09
N GLU A 12 -2.68 1.44 26.26
CA GLU A 12 -4.09 1.58 26.66
C GLU A 12 -4.85 2.55 25.75
N SER A 13 -4.23 3.66 25.37
CA SER A 13 -4.86 4.65 24.48
C SER A 13 -5.05 4.05 23.09
N LEU A 14 -4.03 3.38 22.57
CA LEU A 14 -4.11 2.70 21.27
C LEU A 14 -5.21 1.63 21.25
N LYS A 15 -5.37 0.87 22.33
CA LYS A 15 -6.45 -0.12 22.47
C LYS A 15 -7.82 0.54 22.36
N LYS A 16 -8.04 1.61 23.13
CA LYS A 16 -9.32 2.32 23.21
C LYS A 16 -9.68 2.95 21.87
N ASP A 17 -8.72 3.60 21.21
CA ASP A 17 -8.92 4.24 19.91
C ASP A 17 -9.20 3.21 18.82
N SER A 18 -8.45 2.12 18.80
CA SER A 18 -8.67 1.01 17.87
C SER A 18 -10.05 0.37 18.07
N GLN A 19 -10.47 0.14 19.31
CA GLN A 19 -11.79 -0.41 19.60
C GLN A 19 -12.92 0.51 19.11
N LYS A 20 -12.80 1.83 19.33
CA LYS A 20 -13.78 2.80 18.84
C LYS A 20 -13.85 2.81 17.31
N LEU A 21 -12.70 2.81 16.65
CA LEU A 21 -12.59 2.77 15.19
C LEU A 21 -13.23 1.51 14.60
N PHE A 22 -12.84 0.33 15.08
CA PHE A 22 -13.36 -0.94 14.55
C PHE A 22 -14.83 -1.14 14.88
N ALA A 23 -15.30 -0.70 16.06
CA ALA A 23 -16.72 -0.75 16.39
C ALA A 23 -17.59 0.09 15.44
N ALA A 24 -17.10 1.26 15.02
CA ALA A 24 -17.79 2.08 14.01
C ALA A 24 -17.89 1.38 12.63
N MET A 25 -17.01 0.41 12.36
CA MET A 25 -17.05 -0.44 11.16
C MET A 25 -17.77 -1.78 11.39
N GLY A 26 -18.41 -1.99 12.55
CA GLY A 26 -19.08 -3.26 12.88
C GLY A 26 -18.12 -4.41 13.19
N LEU A 27 -16.86 -4.11 13.52
CA LEU A 27 -15.81 -5.10 13.79
C LEU A 27 -15.36 -5.06 15.25
N THR A 28 -14.93 -6.21 15.76
CA THR A 28 -14.17 -6.27 17.02
C THR A 28 -12.68 -6.10 16.76
N LEU A 29 -11.93 -5.67 17.77
CA LEU A 29 -10.46 -5.61 17.69
C LEU A 29 -9.86 -6.98 17.32
N SER A 30 -10.42 -8.08 17.83
CA SER A 30 -9.95 -9.44 17.53
C SER A 30 -10.22 -9.84 16.07
N SER A 31 -11.38 -9.47 15.52
CA SER A 31 -11.70 -9.66 14.11
C SER A 31 -10.73 -8.87 13.22
N ALA A 32 -10.44 -7.63 13.56
CA ALA A 32 -9.49 -6.79 12.83
C ALA A 32 -8.06 -7.37 12.83
N ILE A 33 -7.58 -7.87 13.98
CA ILE A 33 -6.28 -8.55 14.07
C ILE A 33 -6.26 -9.83 13.22
N THR A 34 -7.35 -10.59 13.21
CA THR A 34 -7.46 -11.81 12.40
C THR A 34 -7.39 -11.49 10.91
N ILE A 35 -8.06 -10.42 10.46
CA ILE A 35 -7.99 -9.94 9.07
C ILE A 35 -6.56 -9.52 8.73
N PHE A 36 -5.90 -8.74 9.60
CA PHE A 36 -4.52 -8.32 9.42
C PHE A 36 -3.57 -9.50 9.22
N LEU A 37 -3.65 -10.50 10.10
CA LEU A 37 -2.80 -11.70 10.02
C LEU A 37 -3.10 -12.52 8.76
N SER A 38 -4.39 -12.66 8.40
CA SER A 38 -4.80 -13.37 7.20
C SER A 38 -4.26 -12.72 5.93
N GLN A 39 -4.29 -11.39 5.86
CA GLN A 39 -3.74 -10.65 4.73
C GLN A 39 -2.22 -10.78 4.66
N ALA A 40 -1.54 -10.68 5.80
CA ALA A 40 -0.08 -10.80 5.87
C ALA A 40 0.42 -12.18 5.38
N VAL A 41 -0.28 -13.25 5.77
CA VAL A 41 0.02 -14.61 5.29
C VAL A 41 -0.29 -14.74 3.79
N ARG A 42 -1.39 -14.16 3.31
CA ARG A 42 -1.78 -14.23 1.89
C ARG A 42 -0.76 -13.54 0.99
N GLU A 43 -0.26 -12.37 1.41
CA GLU A 43 0.66 -11.55 0.62
C GLU A 43 2.14 -11.87 0.88
N GLN A 44 2.44 -12.74 1.86
CA GLN A 44 3.81 -13.01 2.31
C GLN A 44 4.56 -11.71 2.67
N GLY A 45 3.85 -10.79 3.33
CA GLY A 45 4.34 -9.43 3.58
C GLY A 45 3.47 -8.68 4.59
N LEU A 46 3.74 -7.38 4.76
CA LEU A 46 2.87 -6.54 5.58
C LEU A 46 1.67 -6.05 4.75
N PRO A 47 0.44 -6.06 5.31
CA PRO A 47 -0.78 -5.57 4.63
C PRO A 47 -0.78 -4.07 4.28
N PHE A 48 0.30 -3.38 4.64
CA PHE A 48 0.59 -2.00 4.29
C PHE A 48 2.10 -1.85 4.14
N LYS A 49 2.53 -0.94 3.26
CA LYS A 49 3.95 -0.60 3.12
C LYS A 49 4.38 0.28 4.29
N PRO A 50 5.32 -0.14 5.15
CA PRO A 50 5.82 0.72 6.20
C PRO A 50 6.52 1.91 5.56
N THR A 51 6.05 3.11 5.87
CA THR A 51 6.67 4.35 5.43
C THR A 51 7.11 5.12 6.66
N LEU A 52 8.33 5.65 6.64
CA LEU A 52 8.68 6.73 7.56
C LEU A 52 7.82 7.93 7.16
N ARG A 53 6.93 8.37 8.04
CA ARG A 53 6.03 9.50 7.79
C ARG A 53 6.81 10.81 7.93
N THR A 54 7.81 11.01 7.09
CA THR A 54 8.16 12.36 6.67
C THR A 54 6.96 12.87 5.89
N ASN A 55 6.52 14.11 6.10
CA ASN A 55 5.34 14.65 5.39
C ASN A 55 5.50 14.74 3.86
N SER A 56 6.64 14.30 3.34
CA SER A 56 6.89 13.98 1.95
C SER A 56 6.45 12.55 1.67
N HIS A 57 5.38 12.40 0.91
CA HIS A 57 5.24 11.23 0.04
C HIS A 57 6.63 10.92 -0.58
N PRO A 58 7.09 9.66 -0.62
CA PRO A 58 8.25 9.31 -1.40
C PRO A 58 7.84 9.22 -2.88
N LEU A 59 7.14 10.23 -3.39
CA LEU A 59 7.38 10.56 -4.78
C LEU A 59 8.69 11.32 -4.70
N SER A 60 9.77 10.69 -5.16
CA SER A 60 11.00 11.44 -5.43
C SER A 60 10.63 12.68 -6.24
N ASP A 61 11.38 13.78 -6.07
CA ASP A 61 11.19 14.96 -6.94
C ASP A 61 11.26 14.56 -8.42
N GLU A 62 12.02 13.50 -8.74
CA GLU A 62 12.07 12.82 -10.03
C GLU A 62 10.74 12.19 -10.46
N LEU A 63 10.03 11.46 -9.59
CA LEU A 63 8.73 10.91 -9.94
C LEU A 63 7.67 12.02 -10.11
N LEU A 64 7.76 13.09 -9.32
CA LEU A 64 6.90 14.27 -9.48
C LEU A 64 7.18 14.99 -10.80
N SER A 65 8.44 15.12 -11.21
CA SER A 65 8.79 15.72 -12.50
C SER A 65 8.30 14.84 -13.66
N ILE A 66 8.48 13.52 -13.59
CA ILE A 66 7.98 12.58 -14.62
C ILE A 66 6.45 12.67 -14.76
N ILE A 67 5.70 12.70 -13.65
CA ILE A 67 4.24 12.83 -13.69
C ILE A 67 3.81 14.17 -14.29
N LYS A 68 4.51 15.26 -13.96
CA LYS A 68 4.25 16.59 -14.50
C LYS A 68 4.56 16.66 -16.00
N GLU A 69 5.72 16.16 -16.42
CA GLU A 69 6.15 16.10 -17.81
C GLU A 69 5.17 15.29 -18.66
N ALA A 70 4.74 14.11 -18.19
CA ALA A 70 3.74 13.29 -18.86
C ALA A 70 2.38 14.02 -19.01
N HIS A 71 1.96 14.79 -18.00
CA HIS A 71 0.74 15.59 -18.08
C HIS A 71 0.85 16.76 -19.08
N GLU A 72 2.03 17.36 -19.18
CA GLU A 72 2.34 18.46 -20.11
C GLU A 72 2.71 17.95 -21.52
N GLY A 73 2.78 16.63 -21.73
CA GLY A 73 3.14 16.01 -23.02
C GLY A 73 4.63 16.12 -23.36
N ILE A 74 5.47 16.35 -22.36
CA ILE A 74 6.92 16.53 -22.48
C ILE A 74 7.60 15.17 -22.27
N ASN A 75 8.66 14.87 -23.02
CA ASN A 75 9.42 13.60 -22.93
C ASN A 75 8.56 12.33 -23.13
N MET A 76 7.46 12.44 -23.88
CA MET A 76 6.62 11.30 -24.26
C MET A 76 7.30 10.49 -25.36
N SER A 77 7.24 9.16 -25.28
CA SER A 77 7.61 8.30 -26.41
C SER A 77 6.65 8.53 -27.59
N ASN A 78 7.07 8.10 -28.78
CA ASN A 78 6.16 8.06 -29.92
C ASN A 78 4.94 7.17 -29.59
N SER A 79 3.81 7.46 -30.23
CA SER A 79 2.71 6.50 -30.28
C SER A 79 3.09 5.40 -31.25
N PHE A 80 2.84 4.15 -30.88
CA PHE A 80 3.14 2.98 -31.69
C PHE A 80 1.84 2.27 -32.08
N ASP A 81 1.75 1.82 -33.32
CA ASP A 81 0.55 1.12 -33.80
C ASP A 81 0.57 -0.38 -33.48
N THR A 82 1.76 -0.92 -33.13
CA THR A 82 1.93 -2.34 -32.80
C THR A 82 2.88 -2.55 -31.61
N VAL A 83 2.67 -3.65 -30.87
CA VAL A 83 3.51 -4.04 -29.73
C VAL A 83 4.94 -4.35 -30.16
N ASP A 84 5.14 -4.91 -31.36
CA ASP A 84 6.48 -5.20 -31.90
C ASP A 84 7.30 -3.92 -32.14
N GLU A 85 6.65 -2.83 -32.55
CA GLU A 85 7.29 -1.54 -32.76
C GLU A 85 7.70 -0.90 -31.42
N LEU A 86 6.81 -0.95 -30.43
CA LEU A 86 7.09 -0.51 -29.05
C LEU A 86 8.28 -1.27 -28.44
N MET A 87 8.32 -2.59 -28.57
CA MET A 87 9.39 -3.41 -27.99
C MET A 87 10.76 -3.13 -28.63
N ARG A 88 10.81 -2.85 -29.94
CA ARG A 88 12.05 -2.49 -30.63
C ARG A 88 12.62 -1.14 -30.18
N ASP A 89 11.76 -0.20 -29.80
CA ASP A 89 12.18 1.12 -29.30
C ASP A 89 12.66 1.05 -27.83
N LEU A 90 12.05 0.18 -27.02
CA LEU A 90 12.43 -0.05 -25.62
C LEU A 90 13.76 -0.80 -25.44
N ASP A 91 14.10 -1.71 -26.35
CA ASP A 91 15.33 -2.52 -26.33
C ASP A 91 16.53 -1.84 -27.05
N ALA A 92 16.40 -0.56 -27.46
CA ALA A 92 17.39 0.18 -28.26
C ALA A 92 18.49 0.90 -27.46
#